data_AF-A0A941MWT3-F1
#
_entry.id   AF-A0A941MWT3-F1
#
_cell.length_a   1.000
_cell.length_b   1.000
_cell.length_c   1.000
_cell.angle_alpha   90.00
_cell.angle_beta   90.00
_cell.angle_gamma   90.00
#
_symmetry.space_group_name_H-M   'P 1'
#
loop_
_entity.id
_entity.type
_entity.pdbx_description
1 polymer ?
#
loop_
_entity_poly.entity_id
_entity_poly.type
_entity_poly.pdbx_seq_one_letter_code
_entity_poly.pdbx_strand_id
1 'polypeptide(L)'
;MPRPLSRPCLLLFISTLIAGLWTVRLCEHSQAADPARTGWKLTWSDEFEGTAIDRSKWDFDLGNGFFDYTTNQWISGWGNGELEYYTREPENSWVADGLLHIRAIKESMQGCGYTSARLKSRKRDGSPLFNQKYGRFEFRAKLPTSQGVWPALWLLPQTEKYGGWPLSGEIDVMEARGQEPHKVLGTLHYGSRWPGHTHTSQDYVLPRQGTIADFHVYAIEWEPGEIRWYVDGEQSGSQSFWWSSARAEGQEAPLSEADLTPWPAPFDHPYYIVMNVAIGGGFVGNPNKTTVLPAEMLVDYVRVYEKTGGYGPTKPRGKGEFPFNKSSL
;
A
#
# COMPACT_ATOMS: atom_id res chain seq x y z
N MET A 1 56.92 -4.13 -83.34
CA MET A 1 57.92 -4.70 -82.40
C MET A 1 57.17 -5.18 -81.16
N PRO A 2 57.21 -6.47 -80.82
CA PRO A 2 56.35 -7.04 -79.79
C PRO A 2 57.00 -7.00 -78.40
N ARG A 3 56.18 -6.76 -77.37
CA ARG A 3 56.47 -7.10 -75.96
C ARG A 3 55.20 -7.69 -75.33
N PRO A 4 55.33 -8.60 -74.35
CA PRO A 4 54.48 -9.78 -74.26
C PRO A 4 53.52 -9.81 -73.06
N LEU A 5 52.44 -10.58 -73.28
CA LEU A 5 51.76 -11.54 -72.40
C LEU A 5 51.54 -11.21 -70.91
N SER A 6 50.27 -11.27 -70.49
CA SER A 6 49.84 -12.24 -69.45
C SER A 6 48.31 -12.22 -69.27
N ARG A 7 47.68 -13.39 -69.43
CA ARG A 7 46.31 -13.68 -68.95
C ARG A 7 46.34 -13.91 -67.43
N PRO A 8 45.36 -13.44 -66.64
CA PRO A 8 45.13 -14.00 -65.31
C PRO A 8 44.10 -15.13 -65.34
N CYS A 9 44.47 -16.22 -64.66
CA CYS A 9 43.63 -17.35 -64.28
C CYS A 9 42.53 -16.95 -63.29
N LEU A 10 41.40 -17.66 -63.42
CA LEU A 10 40.34 -17.76 -62.44
C LEU A 10 40.86 -18.46 -61.17
N LEU A 11 40.74 -17.82 -60.02
CA LEU A 11 40.98 -18.40 -58.69
C LEU A 11 39.73 -18.16 -57.84
N LEU A 12 39.09 -19.26 -57.44
CA LEU A 12 38.03 -19.31 -56.45
C LEU A 12 38.52 -18.69 -55.14
N PHE A 13 37.78 -17.71 -54.61
CA PHE A 13 37.88 -17.33 -53.21
C PHE A 13 36.88 -18.16 -52.40
N ILE A 14 37.42 -19.02 -51.55
CA ILE A 14 36.71 -19.67 -50.44
C ILE A 14 36.44 -18.57 -49.41
N SER A 15 35.18 -18.18 -49.21
CA SER A 15 34.79 -17.32 -48.10
C SER A 15 34.60 -18.16 -46.84
N THR A 16 35.49 -17.98 -45.88
CA THR A 16 35.33 -18.49 -44.52
C THR A 16 34.21 -17.72 -43.82
N LEU A 17 33.09 -18.39 -43.52
CA LEU A 17 32.07 -17.92 -42.60
C LEU A 17 32.65 -17.96 -41.17
N ILE A 18 32.90 -16.79 -40.58
CA ILE A 18 33.10 -16.67 -39.13
C ILE A 18 31.71 -16.55 -38.52
N ALA A 19 31.18 -17.66 -38.02
CA ALA A 19 30.01 -17.66 -37.17
C ALA A 19 30.40 -17.10 -35.80
N GLY A 20 30.13 -15.81 -35.58
CA GLY A 20 30.18 -15.22 -34.25
C GLY A 20 29.09 -15.84 -33.39
N LEU A 21 29.46 -16.76 -32.49
CA LEU A 21 28.59 -17.18 -31.40
C LEU A 21 28.37 -15.97 -30.49
N TRP A 22 27.26 -15.29 -30.68
CA TRP A 22 26.67 -14.46 -29.62
C TRP A 22 26.09 -15.42 -28.59
N THR A 23 26.88 -15.75 -27.56
CA THR A 23 26.33 -16.32 -26.34
C THR A 23 25.42 -15.25 -25.72
N VAL A 24 24.13 -15.36 -25.99
CA VAL A 24 23.10 -14.75 -25.15
C VAL A 24 23.29 -15.36 -23.78
N ARG A 25 23.92 -14.62 -22.85
CA ARG A 25 23.78 -14.91 -21.43
C ARG A 25 22.32 -14.66 -21.11
N LEU A 26 21.52 -15.71 -21.12
CA LEU A 26 20.29 -15.76 -20.35
C LEU A 26 20.73 -15.52 -18.90
N CYS A 27 20.57 -14.28 -18.44
CA CYS A 27 20.60 -14.02 -17.02
C CYS A 27 19.31 -14.63 -16.50
N GLU A 28 19.35 -15.91 -16.13
CA GLU A 28 18.38 -16.46 -15.21
C GLU A 28 18.47 -15.61 -13.95
N HIS A 29 17.61 -14.59 -13.85
CA HIS A 29 17.28 -14.00 -12.57
C HIS A 29 16.59 -15.12 -11.80
N SER A 30 17.42 -15.91 -11.11
CA SER A 30 17.00 -16.72 -9.99
C SER A 30 16.10 -15.83 -9.16
N GLN A 31 14.81 -16.18 -9.10
CA GLN A 31 13.87 -15.72 -8.11
C GLN A 31 14.56 -16.00 -6.77
N ALA A 32 15.26 -15.00 -6.23
CA ALA A 32 15.99 -15.17 -5.00
C ALA A 32 14.91 -15.45 -3.96
N ALA A 33 14.79 -16.71 -3.57
CA ALA A 33 13.95 -17.09 -2.46
C ALA A 33 14.40 -16.20 -1.30
N ASP A 34 13.50 -15.31 -0.89
CA ASP A 34 13.63 -14.47 0.29
C ASP A 34 14.24 -15.33 1.40
N PRO A 35 15.36 -14.93 2.04
CA PRO A 35 15.98 -15.72 3.10
C PRO A 35 14.87 -16.14 4.07
N ALA A 36 14.60 -17.44 4.12
CA ALA A 36 13.40 -17.98 4.74
C ALA A 36 13.16 -17.31 6.09
N ARG A 37 12.14 -16.44 6.16
CA ARG A 37 11.81 -15.74 7.40
C ARG A 37 11.28 -16.80 8.35
N THR A 38 12.10 -17.19 9.33
CA THR A 38 11.78 -18.30 10.24
C THR A 38 10.39 -18.10 10.84
N GLY A 39 9.51 -19.09 10.66
CA GLY A 39 8.13 -19.04 11.14
C GLY A 39 7.11 -18.39 10.20
N TRP A 40 7.51 -17.95 8.99
CA TRP A 40 6.64 -17.35 7.99
C TRP A 40 6.81 -18.02 6.62
N LYS A 41 5.70 -18.20 5.90
CA LYS A 41 5.66 -18.74 4.55
C LYS A 41 5.06 -17.70 3.61
N LEU A 42 5.77 -17.36 2.53
CA LEU A 42 5.26 -16.45 1.51
C LEU A 42 3.99 -17.02 0.86
N THR A 43 2.92 -16.24 0.81
CA THR A 43 1.63 -16.62 0.23
C THR A 43 1.28 -15.82 -1.02
N TRP A 44 1.77 -14.59 -1.12
CA TRP A 44 1.55 -13.72 -2.27
C TRP A 44 2.66 -12.65 -2.33
N SER A 45 3.07 -12.27 -3.55
CA SER A 45 3.98 -11.16 -3.73
C SER A 45 3.81 -10.45 -5.08
N ASP A 46 4.29 -9.20 -5.12
CA ASP A 46 4.64 -8.51 -6.34
C ASP A 46 6.00 -7.83 -6.16
N GLU A 47 6.95 -8.19 -7.03
CA GLU A 47 8.33 -7.70 -7.02
C GLU A 47 8.55 -6.64 -8.12
N PHE A 48 7.49 -6.28 -8.87
CA PHE A 48 7.51 -5.26 -9.92
C PHE A 48 8.62 -5.40 -10.98
N GLU A 49 9.08 -6.63 -11.25
CA GLU A 49 10.11 -6.96 -12.27
C GLU A 49 9.61 -6.88 -13.73
N GLY A 50 8.30 -6.64 -13.93
CA GLY A 50 7.69 -6.55 -15.25
C GLY A 50 7.93 -5.22 -15.95
N THR A 51 7.31 -5.03 -17.11
CA THR A 51 7.32 -3.74 -17.84
C THR A 51 6.01 -2.95 -17.68
N ALA A 52 5.09 -3.45 -16.86
CA ALA A 52 3.78 -2.86 -16.62
C ALA A 52 3.21 -3.34 -15.29
N ILE A 53 2.27 -2.58 -14.74
CA ILE A 53 1.50 -2.96 -13.55
C ILE A 53 0.66 -4.20 -13.88
N ASP A 54 0.85 -5.28 -13.11
CA ASP A 54 0.12 -6.54 -13.30
C ASP A 54 -1.36 -6.39 -12.92
N ARG A 55 -2.23 -6.33 -13.93
CA ARG A 55 -3.69 -6.18 -13.73
C ARG A 55 -4.39 -7.43 -13.21
N SER A 56 -3.69 -8.57 -13.12
CA SER A 56 -4.16 -9.74 -12.37
C SER A 56 -3.99 -9.58 -10.86
N LYS A 57 -3.17 -8.61 -10.43
CA LYS A 57 -2.89 -8.28 -9.02
C LYS A 57 -3.49 -6.95 -8.60
N TRP A 58 -3.51 -5.96 -9.48
CA TRP A 58 -3.89 -4.59 -9.17
C TRP A 58 -5.01 -4.02 -10.03
N ASP A 59 -5.92 -3.29 -9.39
CA ASP A 59 -6.89 -2.38 -10.01
C ASP A 59 -6.71 -0.96 -9.48
N PHE A 60 -7.44 0.00 -10.05
CA PHE A 60 -7.31 1.42 -9.74
C PHE A 60 -8.60 2.02 -9.19
N ASP A 61 -8.48 2.78 -8.12
CA ASP A 61 -9.46 3.80 -7.77
C ASP A 61 -9.23 5.03 -8.67
N LEU A 62 -10.32 5.59 -9.21
CA LEU A 62 -10.26 6.72 -10.14
C LEU A 62 -11.14 7.86 -9.62
N GLY A 63 -10.66 9.09 -9.77
CA GLY A 63 -11.36 10.30 -9.37
C GLY A 63 -10.93 10.85 -8.01
N ASN A 64 -11.75 11.78 -7.50
CA ASN A 64 -11.54 12.47 -6.22
C ASN A 64 -12.67 12.11 -5.23
N GLY A 65 -13.00 10.82 -5.11
CA GLY A 65 -14.08 10.38 -4.24
C GLY A 65 -14.71 9.06 -4.64
N PHE A 66 -15.74 8.68 -3.89
CA PHE A 66 -16.50 7.46 -4.10
C PHE A 66 -17.97 7.66 -3.75
N PHE A 67 -18.83 6.77 -4.24
CA PHE A 67 -20.24 6.75 -3.87
C PHE A 67 -20.44 5.83 -2.66
N ASP A 68 -20.96 6.38 -1.56
CA ASP A 68 -21.43 5.59 -0.41
C ASP A 68 -22.86 5.13 -0.69
N TYR A 69 -23.03 3.86 -1.02
CA TYR A 69 -24.33 3.25 -1.29
C TYR A 69 -25.22 3.10 -0.05
N THR A 70 -24.65 3.22 1.15
CA THR A 70 -25.40 3.15 2.41
C THR A 70 -26.07 4.49 2.72
N THR A 71 -25.40 5.62 2.49
CA THR A 71 -26.03 6.96 2.59
C THR A 71 -26.66 7.43 1.28
N ASN A 72 -26.37 6.76 0.16
CA ASN A 72 -26.73 7.19 -1.18
C ASN A 72 -26.16 8.58 -1.52
N GLN A 73 -24.91 8.83 -1.14
CA GLN A 73 -24.22 10.11 -1.32
C GLN A 73 -22.85 9.94 -1.99
N TRP A 74 -22.46 10.96 -2.76
CA TRP A 74 -21.09 11.08 -3.25
C TRP A 74 -20.20 11.69 -2.16
N ILE A 75 -19.13 10.97 -1.81
CA ILE A 75 -18.12 11.40 -0.86
C ILE A 75 -16.94 11.98 -1.64
N SER A 76 -16.78 13.31 -1.61
CA SER A 76 -15.69 14.04 -2.27
C SER A 76 -14.39 14.02 -1.45
N GLY A 77 -13.25 14.21 -2.12
CA GLY A 77 -11.93 14.26 -1.49
C GLY A 77 -11.60 13.01 -0.68
N TRP A 78 -12.10 11.85 -1.15
CA TRP A 78 -11.96 10.54 -0.50
C TRP A 78 -12.39 10.49 0.97
N GLY A 79 -13.22 11.43 1.42
CA GLY A 79 -13.66 11.56 2.81
C GLY A 79 -12.72 12.38 3.70
N ASN A 80 -11.55 12.76 3.19
CA ASN A 80 -10.48 13.44 3.94
C ASN A 80 -10.22 14.87 3.46
N GLY A 81 -10.94 15.35 2.44
CA GLY A 81 -10.67 16.63 1.79
C GLY A 81 -9.42 16.61 0.90
N GLU A 82 -9.04 15.43 0.42
CA GLU A 82 -7.96 15.23 -0.56
C GLU A 82 -8.24 16.00 -1.87
N LEU A 83 -7.19 16.50 -2.53
CA LEU A 83 -7.26 17.44 -3.64
C LEU A 83 -6.90 16.84 -5.00
N GLU A 84 -6.34 15.63 -5.02
CA GLU A 84 -5.93 14.95 -6.25
C GLU A 84 -7.08 14.21 -6.93
N TYR A 85 -6.99 14.13 -8.26
CA TYR A 85 -7.76 13.18 -9.04
C TYR A 85 -6.90 11.94 -9.25
N TYR A 86 -7.28 10.79 -8.68
CA TYR A 86 -6.57 9.54 -8.96
C TYR A 86 -6.84 9.08 -10.38
N THR A 87 -5.77 8.68 -11.08
CA THR A 87 -5.82 8.19 -12.46
C THR A 87 -5.17 6.80 -12.55
N ARG A 88 -5.18 6.25 -13.77
CA ARG A 88 -4.37 5.09 -14.17
C ARG A 88 -3.38 5.45 -15.29
N GLU A 89 -3.14 6.74 -15.48
CA GLU A 89 -2.32 7.26 -16.56
C GLU A 89 -0.82 7.02 -16.25
N PRO A 90 0.01 6.77 -17.27
CA PRO A 90 1.42 6.45 -17.07
C PRO A 90 2.22 7.59 -16.44
N GLU A 91 1.70 8.82 -16.42
CA GLU A 91 2.31 9.96 -15.70
C GLU A 91 2.18 9.83 -14.17
N ASN A 92 1.18 9.09 -13.70
CA ASN A 92 0.89 8.91 -12.28
C ASN A 92 1.29 7.54 -11.74
N SER A 93 1.35 6.49 -12.56
CA SER A 93 1.86 5.19 -12.12
C SER A 93 2.36 4.30 -13.26
N TRP A 94 3.52 3.67 -13.06
CA TRP A 94 4.11 2.72 -13.99
C TRP A 94 5.09 1.80 -13.26
N VAL A 95 5.55 0.76 -13.96
CA VAL A 95 6.65 -0.10 -13.49
C VAL A 95 7.88 0.17 -14.34
N ALA A 96 9.01 0.44 -13.70
CA ALA A 96 10.31 0.59 -14.34
C ALA A 96 11.43 0.23 -13.36
N ASP A 97 12.54 -0.32 -13.86
CA ASP A 97 13.73 -0.64 -13.08
C ASP A 97 13.47 -1.52 -11.83
N GLY A 98 12.51 -2.44 -11.93
CA GLY A 98 12.10 -3.31 -10.81
C GLY A 98 11.25 -2.61 -9.74
N LEU A 99 10.77 -1.39 -10.00
CA LEU A 99 10.02 -0.58 -9.05
C LEU A 99 8.64 -0.25 -9.60
N LEU A 100 7.63 -0.26 -8.72
CA LEU A 100 6.40 0.47 -8.94
C LEU A 100 6.61 1.95 -8.57
N HIS A 101 6.26 2.82 -9.49
CA HIS A 101 6.21 4.26 -9.29
C HIS A 101 4.77 4.71 -9.07
N ILE A 102 4.53 5.50 -8.02
CA ILE A 102 3.28 6.23 -7.80
C ILE A 102 3.64 7.70 -7.64
N ARG A 103 3.24 8.54 -8.61
CA ARG A 103 3.65 9.93 -8.72
C ARG A 103 2.45 10.86 -8.69
N ALA A 104 2.46 11.76 -7.70
CA ALA A 104 1.59 12.91 -7.66
C ALA A 104 2.21 14.09 -8.42
N ILE A 105 1.42 14.74 -9.28
CA ILE A 105 1.85 15.88 -10.09
C ILE A 105 0.84 17.02 -10.01
N LYS A 106 1.33 18.25 -10.23
CA LYS A 106 0.47 19.43 -10.33
C LYS A 106 -0.08 19.53 -11.74
N GLU A 107 -1.29 19.04 -11.92
CA GLU A 107 -1.99 18.99 -13.18
C GLU A 107 -3.49 19.16 -12.93
N SER A 108 -4.13 20.01 -13.73
CA SER A 108 -5.58 20.20 -13.62
C SER A 108 -6.34 19.11 -14.37
N MET A 109 -7.15 18.35 -13.64
CA MET A 109 -7.99 17.29 -14.21
C MET A 109 -9.34 17.23 -13.52
N GLN A 110 -10.42 17.30 -14.29
CA GLN A 110 -11.81 17.13 -13.80
C GLN A 110 -12.17 18.01 -12.58
N GLY A 111 -11.65 19.24 -12.53
CA GLY A 111 -11.87 20.20 -11.44
C GLY A 111 -10.90 20.09 -10.26
N CYS A 112 -10.03 19.08 -10.25
CA CYS A 112 -8.92 18.95 -9.30
C CYS A 112 -7.67 19.69 -9.82
N GLY A 113 -6.79 20.11 -8.90
CA GLY A 113 -5.53 20.80 -9.23
C GLY A 113 -4.28 19.90 -9.27
N TYR A 114 -4.46 18.61 -8.95
CA TYR A 114 -3.41 17.62 -8.86
C TYR A 114 -3.92 16.28 -9.43
N THR A 115 -3.01 15.47 -9.94
CA THR A 115 -3.27 14.06 -10.30
C THR A 115 -2.31 13.15 -9.54
N SER A 116 -2.73 11.92 -9.27
CA SER A 116 -1.93 10.88 -8.60
C SER A 116 -2.48 9.50 -8.96
N ALA A 117 -2.02 8.43 -8.29
CA ALA A 117 -2.59 7.09 -8.43
C ALA A 117 -2.91 6.44 -7.08
N ARG A 118 -3.96 5.61 -7.07
CA ARG A 118 -4.39 4.77 -5.95
C ARG A 118 -4.66 3.36 -6.45
N LEU A 119 -3.73 2.46 -6.16
CA LEU A 119 -3.79 1.06 -6.56
C LEU A 119 -4.39 0.23 -5.44
N LYS A 120 -5.12 -0.83 -5.81
CA LYS A 120 -5.71 -1.77 -4.87
C LYS A 120 -5.75 -3.21 -5.39
N SER A 121 -5.67 -4.18 -4.49
CA SER A 121 -5.79 -5.61 -4.85
C SER A 121 -7.24 -6.13 -4.85
N ARG A 122 -8.21 -5.26 -5.16
CA ARG A 122 -9.64 -5.56 -5.26
C ARG A 122 -10.21 -4.88 -6.50
N LYS A 123 -10.98 -5.61 -7.31
CA LYS A 123 -11.60 -5.05 -8.51
C LYS A 123 -12.68 -4.03 -8.17
N ARG A 124 -12.99 -3.14 -9.11
CA ARG A 124 -14.10 -2.18 -8.99
C ARG A 124 -15.47 -2.81 -8.70
N ASP A 125 -15.74 -4.00 -9.22
CA ASP A 125 -16.99 -4.75 -8.95
C ASP A 125 -17.01 -5.39 -7.54
N GLY A 126 -15.94 -5.22 -6.76
CA GLY A 126 -15.80 -5.73 -5.42
C GLY A 126 -15.22 -7.14 -5.33
N SER A 127 -14.98 -7.84 -6.45
CA SER A 127 -14.32 -9.15 -6.46
C SER A 127 -12.82 -9.05 -6.14
N PRO A 128 -12.22 -10.07 -5.52
CA PRO A 128 -10.82 -10.01 -5.11
C PRO A 128 -9.86 -10.21 -6.28
N LEU A 129 -8.75 -9.46 -6.28
CA LEU A 129 -7.51 -9.86 -6.98
C LEU A 129 -6.57 -10.56 -5.99
N PHE A 130 -6.44 -9.97 -4.80
CA PHE A 130 -5.84 -10.59 -3.63
C PHE A 130 -6.47 -10.04 -2.35
N ASN A 131 -6.69 -10.92 -1.38
CA ASN A 131 -6.94 -10.55 0.00
C ASN A 131 -6.40 -11.64 0.92
N GLN A 132 -6.17 -11.30 2.18
CA GLN A 132 -5.80 -12.28 3.19
C GLN A 132 -6.33 -11.85 4.55
N LYS A 133 -6.71 -12.82 5.38
CA LYS A 133 -6.97 -12.62 6.80
C LYS A 133 -5.75 -13.06 7.59
N TYR A 134 -5.26 -12.20 8.47
CA TYR A 134 -4.04 -12.39 9.23
C TYR A 134 -2.80 -12.52 8.34
N GLY A 135 -1.63 -12.44 8.96
CA GLY A 135 -0.37 -12.64 8.27
C GLY A 135 0.61 -11.51 8.52
N ARG A 136 1.74 -11.60 7.81
CA ARG A 136 2.64 -10.47 7.69
C ARG A 136 2.43 -9.83 6.34
N PHE A 137 2.19 -8.52 6.34
CA PHE A 137 2.14 -7.70 5.14
C PHE A 137 3.36 -6.81 5.17
N GLU A 138 4.18 -6.86 4.12
CA GLU A 138 5.45 -6.18 4.04
C GLU A 138 5.55 -5.41 2.72
N PHE A 139 6.01 -4.17 2.83
CA PHE A 139 6.22 -3.27 1.73
C PHE A 139 7.63 -2.70 1.86
N ARG A 140 8.45 -2.84 0.82
CA ARG A 140 9.71 -2.11 0.75
C ARG A 140 9.53 -0.90 -0.13
N ALA A 141 9.60 0.28 0.46
CA ALA A 141 9.27 1.52 -0.24
C ALA A 141 10.14 2.70 0.18
N LYS A 142 10.26 3.66 -0.73
CA LYS A 142 10.81 5.00 -0.51
C LYS A 142 9.68 6.00 -0.79
N LEU A 143 9.51 6.97 0.09
CA LEU A 143 8.36 7.87 0.11
C LEU A 143 8.75 9.32 -0.22
N PRO A 144 7.81 10.13 -0.77
CA PRO A 144 8.05 11.54 -1.03
C PRO A 144 8.02 12.39 0.24
N THR A 145 8.85 13.43 0.27
CA THR A 145 8.93 14.42 1.37
C THR A 145 8.58 15.81 0.85
N SER A 146 7.36 16.27 1.10
CA SER A 146 6.92 17.62 0.76
C SER A 146 5.68 18.00 1.57
N GLN A 147 5.49 19.30 1.81
CA GLN A 147 4.28 19.82 2.44
C GLN A 147 3.02 19.37 1.69
N GLY A 148 2.04 18.85 2.44
CA GLY A 148 0.74 18.47 1.90
C GLY A 148 0.76 17.22 1.02
N VAL A 149 1.84 16.43 1.06
CA VAL A 149 1.92 15.13 0.40
C VAL A 149 1.72 14.02 1.45
N TRP A 150 0.88 13.05 1.14
CA TRP A 150 0.46 11.97 2.04
C TRP A 150 0.59 10.61 1.34
N PRO A 151 1.78 9.97 1.40
CA PRO A 151 1.94 8.58 0.99
C PRO A 151 1.34 7.63 2.03
N ALA A 152 0.65 6.58 1.57
CA ALA A 152 0.05 5.57 2.42
C ALA A 152 0.18 4.15 1.82
N LEU A 153 0.42 3.18 2.70
CA LEU A 153 0.45 1.74 2.46
C LEU A 153 -0.45 1.09 3.51
N TRP A 154 -1.56 0.50 3.09
CA TRP A 154 -2.66 0.22 4.00
C TRP A 154 -3.56 -0.89 3.47
N LEU A 155 -4.46 -1.35 4.34
CA LEU A 155 -5.35 -2.46 4.08
C LEU A 155 -6.80 -2.06 4.36
N LEU A 156 -7.70 -2.45 3.46
CA LEU A 156 -9.14 -2.28 3.60
C LEU A 156 -9.86 -3.64 3.55
N PRO A 157 -11.05 -3.75 4.17
CA PRO A 157 -11.76 -5.03 4.25
C PRO A 157 -12.28 -5.45 2.88
N GLN A 158 -12.09 -6.72 2.52
CA GLN A 158 -12.63 -7.27 1.26
C GLN A 158 -14.15 -7.14 1.18
N THR A 159 -14.81 -7.28 2.34
CA THR A 159 -16.26 -7.22 2.50
C THR A 159 -16.62 -6.34 3.69
N GLU A 160 -17.73 -5.61 3.61
CA GLU A 160 -18.28 -4.84 4.72
C GLU A 160 -19.02 -5.73 5.73
N LYS A 161 -18.31 -6.74 6.28
CA LYS A 161 -18.87 -7.79 7.14
C LYS A 161 -19.69 -7.25 8.33
N TYR A 162 -19.29 -6.09 8.86
CA TYR A 162 -19.92 -5.45 10.01
C TYR A 162 -20.59 -4.12 9.68
N GLY A 163 -20.76 -3.81 8.39
CA GLY A 163 -21.19 -2.51 7.87
C GLY A 163 -20.05 -1.71 7.24
N GLY A 164 -20.40 -0.56 6.66
CA GLY A 164 -19.46 0.35 6.02
C GLY A 164 -18.38 0.87 6.97
N TRP A 165 -17.45 1.65 6.45
CA TRP A 165 -16.37 2.23 7.25
C TRP A 165 -16.92 3.08 8.43
N PRO A 166 -16.32 3.00 9.64
CA PRO A 166 -15.15 2.22 10.03
C PRO A 166 -15.51 0.85 10.65
N LEU A 167 -16.77 0.41 10.58
CA LEU A 167 -17.25 -0.76 11.32
C LEU A 167 -16.59 -2.07 10.89
N SER A 168 -16.17 -2.14 9.62
CA SER A 168 -15.42 -3.29 9.08
C SER A 168 -13.90 -3.11 9.14
N GLY A 169 -13.43 -2.02 9.76
CA GLY A 169 -12.03 -1.73 10.09
C GLY A 169 -11.17 -1.22 8.93
N GLU A 170 -10.02 -0.66 9.27
CA GLU A 170 -8.92 -0.24 8.38
C GLU A 170 -7.60 -0.50 9.10
N ILE A 171 -6.58 -0.98 8.37
CA ILE A 171 -5.24 -1.19 8.93
C ILE A 171 -4.23 -0.41 8.09
N ASP A 172 -3.71 0.66 8.66
CA ASP A 172 -2.64 1.43 8.03
C ASP A 172 -1.30 0.82 8.44
N VAL A 173 -0.65 0.17 7.47
CA VAL A 173 0.68 -0.43 7.68
C VAL A 173 1.71 0.69 7.81
N MET A 174 1.56 1.74 7.01
CA MET A 174 2.34 2.95 7.10
C MET A 174 1.58 4.11 6.46
N GLU A 175 1.47 5.20 7.20
CA GLU A 175 1.22 6.54 6.67
C GLU A 175 2.38 7.46 7.02
N ALA A 176 2.64 8.44 6.15
CA ALA A 176 3.58 9.50 6.47
C ALA A 176 3.02 10.85 6.05
N ARG A 177 3.48 11.89 6.77
CA ARG A 177 3.25 13.28 6.37
C ARG A 177 4.52 13.77 5.71
N GLY A 178 4.45 14.19 4.45
CA GLY A 178 5.64 14.58 3.69
C GLY A 178 6.44 15.74 4.33
N GLN A 179 5.80 16.59 5.13
CA GLN A 179 6.46 17.64 5.93
C GLN A 179 7.08 17.16 7.25
N GLU A 180 6.83 15.92 7.68
CA GLU A 180 7.44 15.28 8.86
C GLU A 180 8.30 14.08 8.43
N PRO A 181 9.38 14.29 7.65
CA PRO A 181 10.08 13.21 6.93
C PRO A 181 10.76 12.18 7.83
N HIS A 182 10.91 12.45 9.12
CA HIS A 182 11.55 11.56 10.09
C HIS A 182 10.56 10.66 10.83
N LYS A 183 9.26 10.70 10.48
CA LYS A 183 8.21 10.01 11.22
C LYS A 183 7.27 9.26 10.29
N VAL A 184 6.85 8.09 10.74
CA VAL A 184 5.75 7.31 10.15
C VAL A 184 4.73 6.96 11.21
N LEU A 185 3.51 6.63 10.78
CA LEU A 185 2.40 6.25 11.62
C LEU A 185 1.86 4.89 11.19
N GLY A 186 1.58 4.02 12.16
CA GLY A 186 0.76 2.84 11.99
C GLY A 186 -0.57 3.04 12.71
N THR A 187 -1.70 2.87 12.03
CA THR A 187 -3.02 3.22 12.57
C THR A 187 -4.02 2.08 12.36
N LEU A 188 -4.95 1.95 13.31
CA LEU A 188 -6.17 1.16 13.14
C LEU A 188 -7.37 2.09 13.21
N HIS A 189 -8.24 2.08 12.20
CA HIS A 189 -9.55 2.73 12.28
C HIS A 189 -10.63 1.69 12.59
N TYR A 190 -11.48 1.99 13.56
CA TYR A 190 -12.53 1.11 14.04
C TYR A 190 -13.65 1.93 14.72
N GLY A 191 -14.59 1.25 15.39
CA GLY A 191 -15.65 1.88 16.16
C GLY A 191 -17.03 1.72 15.53
N SER A 192 -17.83 2.78 15.60
CA SER A 192 -19.16 2.88 14.98
C SER A 192 -19.12 3.83 13.78
N ARG A 193 -20.21 3.93 13.04
CA ARG A 193 -20.37 4.98 12.02
C ARG A 193 -20.28 6.35 12.68
N TRP A 194 -19.86 7.36 11.90
CA TRP A 194 -19.90 8.76 12.33
C TRP A 194 -21.21 9.09 13.07
N PRO A 195 -21.18 9.71 14.27
CA PRO A 195 -20.00 10.32 14.92
C PRO A 195 -19.11 9.37 15.74
N GLY A 196 -19.47 8.09 15.92
CA GLY A 196 -18.75 7.14 16.77
C GLY A 196 -17.50 6.49 16.13
N HIS A 197 -16.91 7.12 15.09
CA HIS A 197 -15.63 6.68 14.53
C HIS A 197 -14.51 6.93 15.54
N THR A 198 -13.56 6.00 15.61
CA THR A 198 -12.34 6.18 16.40
C THR A 198 -11.15 5.49 15.75
N HIS A 199 -9.95 5.77 16.25
CA HIS A 199 -8.72 5.16 15.78
C HIS A 199 -7.68 5.10 16.89
N THR A 200 -6.68 4.26 16.71
CA THR A 200 -5.45 4.28 17.52
C THR A 200 -4.24 4.27 16.61
N SER A 201 -3.35 5.24 16.81
CA SER A 201 -2.11 5.38 16.05
C SER A 201 -0.89 5.08 16.91
N GLN A 202 0.17 4.60 16.28
CA GLN A 202 1.50 4.42 16.82
C GLN A 202 2.47 5.25 15.97
N ASP A 203 2.98 6.33 16.56
CA ASP A 203 4.03 7.14 15.95
C ASP A 203 5.38 6.43 16.08
N TYR A 204 6.17 6.44 15.00
CA TYR A 204 7.55 5.96 15.03
C TYR A 204 8.48 6.99 14.40
N VAL A 205 9.48 7.41 15.17
CA VAL A 205 10.54 8.30 14.70
C VAL A 205 11.69 7.44 14.18
N LEU A 206 12.05 7.64 12.91
CA LEU A 206 13.15 6.92 12.26
C LEU A 206 14.47 7.17 13.01
N PRO A 207 15.24 6.11 13.30
CA PRO A 207 16.48 6.24 14.04
C PRO A 207 17.56 6.98 13.23
N ARG A 208 18.57 7.52 13.93
CA ARG A 208 19.78 8.11 13.32
C ARG A 208 19.51 9.26 12.32
N GLN A 209 18.42 10.01 12.50
CA GLN A 209 17.99 11.07 11.58
C GLN A 209 17.64 10.55 10.16
N GLY A 210 17.33 9.26 10.03
CA GLY A 210 16.82 8.68 8.80
C GLY A 210 15.52 9.34 8.36
N THR A 211 15.20 9.25 7.07
CA THR A 211 13.99 9.85 6.51
C THR A 211 13.23 8.84 5.68
N ILE A 212 11.93 9.07 5.53
CA ILE A 212 11.09 8.30 4.61
C ILE A 212 11.54 8.39 3.15
N ALA A 213 12.48 9.29 2.80
CA ALA A 213 13.07 9.39 1.47
C ALA A 213 14.16 8.34 1.18
N ASP A 214 14.50 7.50 2.17
CA ASP A 214 15.29 6.28 1.98
C ASP A 214 14.37 5.06 1.79
N PHE A 215 14.90 3.97 1.25
CA PHE A 215 14.14 2.72 1.21
C PHE A 215 14.08 2.10 2.60
N HIS A 216 12.87 1.83 3.06
CA HIS A 216 12.59 1.13 4.29
C HIS A 216 11.65 -0.05 4.04
N VAL A 217 11.69 -1.03 4.94
CA VAL A 217 10.73 -2.12 4.99
C VAL A 217 9.66 -1.80 6.03
N TYR A 218 8.47 -1.46 5.57
CA TYR A 218 7.30 -1.23 6.42
C TYR A 218 6.46 -2.50 6.49
N ALA A 219 6.10 -2.93 7.69
CA ALA A 219 5.31 -4.15 7.83
C ALA A 219 4.37 -4.15 9.02
N ILE A 220 3.33 -4.97 8.92
CA ILE A 220 2.58 -5.45 10.08
C ILE A 220 2.76 -6.95 10.25
N GLU A 221 2.66 -7.42 11.48
CA GLU A 221 2.27 -8.79 11.80
C GLU A 221 0.89 -8.75 12.45
N TRP A 222 -0.11 -9.24 11.73
CA TRP A 222 -1.49 -9.28 12.14
C TRP A 222 -1.88 -10.70 12.52
N GLU A 223 -2.20 -10.87 13.81
CA GLU A 223 -2.61 -12.13 14.41
C GLU A 223 -4.00 -11.97 15.06
N PRO A 224 -4.70 -13.07 15.38
CA PRO A 224 -5.94 -13.04 16.15
C PRO A 224 -5.79 -12.27 17.47
N GLY A 225 -6.33 -11.05 17.52
CA GLY A 225 -6.35 -10.19 18.72
C GLY A 225 -5.11 -9.34 18.96
N GLU A 226 -4.14 -9.28 18.02
CA GLU A 226 -3.03 -8.33 18.10
C GLU A 226 -2.50 -7.96 16.71
N ILE A 227 -2.18 -6.68 16.51
CA ILE A 227 -1.47 -6.18 15.33
C ILE A 227 -0.21 -5.48 15.81
N ARG A 228 0.94 -5.83 15.22
CA ARG A 228 2.26 -5.25 15.54
C ARG A 228 2.84 -4.61 14.29
N TRP A 229 3.34 -3.38 14.39
CA TRP A 229 4.00 -2.67 13.30
C TRP A 229 5.51 -2.82 13.39
N TYR A 230 6.17 -2.79 12.23
CA TYR A 230 7.61 -2.89 12.09
C TYR A 230 8.12 -1.92 11.04
N VAL A 231 9.29 -1.33 11.29
CA VAL A 231 10.10 -0.59 10.32
C VAL A 231 11.49 -1.21 10.32
N ASP A 232 11.98 -1.65 9.17
CA ASP A 232 13.28 -2.33 9.01
C ASP A 232 13.50 -3.53 9.95
N GLY A 233 12.39 -4.22 10.28
CA GLY A 233 12.40 -5.36 11.18
C GLY A 233 12.37 -5.00 12.67
N GLU A 234 12.53 -3.73 13.05
CA GLU A 234 12.33 -3.25 14.41
C GLU A 234 10.84 -3.04 14.68
N GLN A 235 10.32 -3.57 15.79
CA GLN A 235 8.92 -3.37 16.15
C GLN A 235 8.71 -1.90 16.57
N SER A 236 7.89 -1.18 15.80
CA SER A 236 7.60 0.24 16.00
C SER A 236 6.36 0.48 16.88
N GLY A 237 5.47 -0.52 17.00
CA GLY A 237 4.26 -0.41 17.82
C GLY A 237 3.49 -1.73 17.92
N SER A 238 2.52 -1.80 18.82
CA SER A 238 1.55 -2.91 18.92
C SER A 238 0.20 -2.39 19.40
N GLN A 239 -0.87 -3.01 18.93
CA GLN A 239 -2.23 -2.79 19.40
C GLN A 239 -2.91 -4.13 19.65
N SER A 240 -3.59 -4.23 20.79
CA SER A 240 -4.37 -5.41 21.22
C SER A 240 -5.74 -5.04 21.80
N PHE A 241 -6.12 -3.77 21.75
CA PHE A 241 -7.43 -3.27 22.16
C PHE A 241 -8.09 -2.51 21.01
N TRP A 242 -9.31 -2.90 20.68
CA TRP A 242 -10.21 -2.20 19.77
C TRP A 242 -11.64 -2.70 19.98
N TRP A 243 -12.58 -2.07 19.30
CA TRP A 243 -13.99 -2.44 19.30
C TRP A 243 -14.67 -2.00 18.00
N SER A 244 -15.80 -2.61 17.67
CA SER A 244 -16.70 -2.09 16.64
C SER A 244 -18.14 -2.27 17.10
N SER A 245 -19.06 -1.46 16.61
CA SER A 245 -20.48 -1.60 16.95
C SER A 245 -21.37 -1.08 15.83
N ALA A 246 -22.17 -1.97 15.23
CA ALA A 246 -23.25 -1.60 14.31
C ALA A 246 -24.52 -1.14 15.05
N ARG A 247 -24.63 -1.46 16.35
CA ARG A 247 -25.80 -1.10 17.18
C ARG A 247 -25.74 0.34 17.68
N ALA A 248 -24.57 0.96 17.64
CA ALA A 248 -24.34 2.35 18.01
C ALA A 248 -24.36 3.31 16.81
N GLU A 249 -24.97 2.93 15.67
CA GLU A 249 -25.05 3.80 14.50
C GLU A 249 -25.87 5.07 14.82
N GLY A 250 -25.30 6.24 14.52
CA GLY A 250 -25.89 7.54 14.87
C GLY A 250 -25.66 8.00 16.32
N GLN A 251 -24.88 7.26 17.11
CA GLN A 251 -24.48 7.61 18.47
C GLN A 251 -22.98 7.88 18.54
N GLU A 252 -22.55 8.66 19.55
CA GLU A 252 -21.12 8.92 19.79
C GLU A 252 -20.38 7.69 20.34
N ALA A 253 -21.11 6.81 21.04
CA ALA A 253 -20.56 5.62 21.67
C ALA A 253 -21.63 4.53 21.83
N PRO A 254 -21.25 3.23 21.78
CA PRO A 254 -22.09 2.16 22.32
C PRO A 254 -22.34 2.37 23.82
N LEU A 255 -23.46 1.87 24.34
CA LEU A 255 -23.87 2.07 25.74
C LEU A 255 -23.36 0.96 26.66
N SER A 256 -23.05 -0.20 26.11
CA SER A 256 -22.61 -1.36 26.87
C SER A 256 -21.78 -2.32 26.01
N GLU A 257 -21.16 -3.30 26.66
CA GLU A 257 -20.45 -4.38 25.94
C GLU A 257 -21.41 -5.22 25.07
N ALA A 258 -22.70 -5.30 25.42
CA ALA A 258 -23.70 -6.02 24.63
C ALA A 258 -24.00 -5.37 23.27
N ASP A 259 -23.58 -4.11 23.08
CA ASP A 259 -23.71 -3.39 21.81
C ASP A 259 -22.52 -3.62 20.88
N LEU A 260 -21.42 -4.20 21.39
CA LEU A 260 -20.21 -4.44 20.62
C LEU A 260 -20.34 -5.65 19.71
N THR A 261 -19.70 -5.58 18.54
CA THR A 261 -19.42 -6.76 17.72
C THR A 261 -18.45 -7.67 18.49
N PRO A 262 -18.63 -9.01 18.46
CA PRO A 262 -17.77 -9.94 19.17
C PRO A 262 -16.28 -9.77 18.85
N TRP A 263 -15.44 -9.77 19.88
CA TRP A 263 -13.98 -9.76 19.75
C TRP A 263 -13.49 -10.95 18.91
N PRO A 264 -12.53 -10.77 17.96
CA PRO A 264 -11.69 -9.61 17.72
C PRO A 264 -12.11 -8.74 16.53
N ALA A 265 -13.42 -8.62 16.26
CA ALA A 265 -13.92 -7.69 15.26
C ALA A 265 -13.45 -6.24 15.53
N PRO A 266 -13.11 -5.46 14.49
CA PRO A 266 -13.36 -5.77 13.09
C PRO A 266 -12.19 -6.44 12.36
N PHE A 267 -11.07 -6.74 13.01
CA PHE A 267 -9.85 -7.25 12.37
C PHE A 267 -9.79 -8.79 12.36
N ASP A 268 -10.88 -9.44 11.95
CA ASP A 268 -11.07 -10.91 11.99
C ASP A 268 -11.62 -11.51 10.67
N HIS A 269 -11.50 -10.78 9.56
CA HIS A 269 -11.96 -11.14 8.22
C HIS A 269 -10.95 -10.67 7.16
N PRO A 270 -11.01 -11.11 5.87
CA PRO A 270 -9.96 -10.79 4.89
C PRO A 270 -9.89 -9.32 4.47
N TYR A 271 -8.67 -8.81 4.28
CA TYR A 271 -8.38 -7.46 3.81
C TYR A 271 -7.60 -7.49 2.49
N TYR A 272 -7.85 -6.52 1.62
CA TYR A 272 -7.10 -6.25 0.40
C TYR A 272 -6.13 -5.09 0.62
N ILE A 273 -5.10 -5.01 -0.22
CA ILE A 273 -4.03 -4.02 -0.13
C ILE A 273 -4.41 -2.75 -0.90
N VAL A 274 -4.02 -1.59 -0.38
CA VAL A 274 -4.11 -0.28 -1.03
C VAL A 274 -2.78 0.46 -0.92
N MET A 275 -2.39 1.17 -1.98
CA MET A 275 -1.22 2.04 -2.02
C MET A 275 -1.56 3.32 -2.79
N ASN A 276 -1.22 4.48 -2.23
CA ASN A 276 -1.46 5.77 -2.89
C ASN A 276 -0.52 6.87 -2.38
N VAL A 277 -0.51 7.97 -3.14
CA VAL A 277 0.04 9.26 -2.70
C VAL A 277 -1.07 10.31 -2.81
N ALA A 278 -1.68 10.66 -1.70
CA ALA A 278 -2.69 11.72 -1.63
C ALA A 278 -2.03 13.12 -1.57
N ILE A 279 -2.80 14.15 -1.95
CA ILE A 279 -2.39 15.56 -1.90
C ILE A 279 -3.43 16.37 -1.12
N GLY A 280 -3.00 17.02 -0.04
CA GLY A 280 -3.87 17.80 0.82
C GLY A 280 -4.74 16.95 1.74
N GLY A 281 -5.81 17.54 2.26
CA GLY A 281 -6.68 16.92 3.24
C GLY A 281 -6.33 17.22 4.69
N GLY A 282 -7.21 16.83 5.60
CA GLY A 282 -7.13 17.19 7.03
C GLY A 282 -5.87 16.70 7.74
N PHE A 283 -5.30 15.58 7.28
CA PHE A 283 -4.15 14.95 7.93
C PHE A 283 -2.81 15.65 7.66
N VAL A 284 -2.57 16.09 6.42
CA VAL A 284 -1.31 16.73 6.00
C VAL A 284 -1.43 18.25 5.79
N GLY A 285 -2.66 18.77 5.74
CA GLY A 285 -2.92 20.14 5.29
C GLY A 285 -2.64 20.31 3.79
N ASN A 286 -3.13 21.41 3.22
CA ASN A 286 -3.01 21.62 1.78
C ASN A 286 -1.57 21.99 1.33
N PRO A 287 -1.21 21.71 0.07
CA PRO A 287 -0.02 22.26 -0.55
C PRO A 287 0.08 23.78 -0.41
N ASN A 288 1.27 24.29 -0.15
CA ASN A 288 1.60 25.71 -0.12
C ASN A 288 2.92 26.01 -0.88
N LYS A 289 3.49 27.21 -0.69
CA LYS A 289 4.72 27.66 -1.35
C LYS A 289 5.97 26.80 -1.11
N THR A 290 5.98 25.92 -0.09
CA THR A 290 7.08 24.99 0.20
C THR A 290 6.85 23.60 -0.37
N THR A 291 5.75 23.40 -1.09
CA THR A 291 5.44 22.12 -1.74
C THR A 291 6.34 21.93 -2.95
N VAL A 292 7.00 20.78 -3.03
CA VAL A 292 7.78 20.35 -4.18
C VAL A 292 7.03 19.21 -4.87
N LEU A 293 6.73 19.40 -6.16
CA LEU A 293 6.15 18.39 -7.05
C LEU A 293 7.01 18.29 -8.32
N PRO A 294 7.07 17.14 -8.99
CA PRO A 294 6.35 15.89 -8.69
C PRO A 294 6.81 15.25 -7.37
N ALA A 295 5.89 14.58 -6.68
CA ALA A 295 6.15 13.82 -5.48
C ALA A 295 5.90 12.34 -5.77
N GLU A 296 6.90 11.50 -5.53
CA GLU A 296 6.90 10.11 -5.99
C GLU A 296 7.20 9.14 -4.85
N MET A 297 6.34 8.13 -4.72
CA MET A 297 6.56 6.93 -3.92
C MET A 297 7.07 5.82 -4.84
N LEU A 298 8.17 5.19 -4.44
CA LEU A 298 8.76 4.04 -5.11
C LEU A 298 8.54 2.81 -4.25
N VAL A 299 7.96 1.75 -4.81
CA VAL A 299 7.74 0.47 -4.13
C VAL A 299 8.55 -0.60 -4.85
N ASP A 300 9.48 -1.20 -4.13
CA ASP A 300 10.35 -2.28 -4.61
C ASP A 300 9.64 -3.63 -4.60
N TYR A 301 8.93 -3.92 -3.51
CA TYR A 301 8.08 -5.09 -3.46
C TYR A 301 6.93 -4.93 -2.49
N VAL A 302 5.91 -5.76 -2.70
CA VAL A 302 4.90 -6.09 -1.70
C VAL A 302 4.93 -7.60 -1.50
N ARG A 303 5.10 -8.04 -0.25
CA ARG A 303 5.13 -9.46 0.12
C ARG A 303 4.18 -9.72 1.26
N VAL A 304 3.41 -10.81 1.14
CA VAL A 304 2.48 -11.26 2.15
C VAL A 304 2.79 -12.69 2.54
N TYR A 305 2.77 -12.94 3.84
CA TYR A 305 3.16 -14.22 4.43
C TYR A 305 2.09 -14.72 5.39
N GLU A 306 2.02 -16.04 5.52
CA GLU A 306 1.25 -16.74 6.53
C GLU A 306 2.18 -17.36 7.58
N LYS A 307 1.73 -17.39 8.84
CA LYS A 307 2.51 -17.97 9.93
C LYS A 307 2.62 -19.49 9.77
N THR A 308 3.84 -20.01 9.76
CA THR A 308 4.08 -21.45 9.70
C THR A 308 3.55 -22.11 10.98
N GLY A 309 2.73 -23.16 10.84
CA GLY A 309 2.04 -23.79 11.96
C GLY A 309 0.71 -23.13 12.34
N GLY A 310 0.29 -22.10 11.60
CA GLY A 310 -0.98 -21.40 11.80
C GLY A 310 -0.96 -20.37 12.93
N TYR A 311 -2.12 -19.78 13.18
CA TYR A 311 -2.32 -18.82 14.26
C TYR A 311 -2.81 -19.56 15.51
N GLY A 312 -2.30 -19.17 16.68
CA GLY A 312 -2.83 -19.66 17.96
C GLY A 312 -4.27 -19.19 18.22
N PRO A 313 -4.85 -19.50 19.39
CA PRO A 313 -6.17 -18.98 19.75
C PRO A 313 -6.17 -17.45 19.77
N THR A 314 -7.34 -16.84 19.54
CA THR A 314 -7.54 -15.39 19.65
C THR A 314 -7.05 -14.89 21.01
N LYS A 315 -6.07 -13.98 20.99
CA LYS A 315 -5.58 -13.35 22.21
C LYS A 315 -6.73 -12.57 22.86
N PRO A 316 -6.88 -12.61 24.19
CA PRO A 316 -7.84 -11.77 24.87
C PRO A 316 -7.62 -10.29 24.53
N ARG A 317 -8.71 -9.52 24.51
CA ARG A 317 -8.63 -8.07 24.32
C ARG A 317 -7.69 -7.47 25.37
N GLY A 318 -6.70 -6.72 24.91
CA GLY A 318 -5.67 -6.07 25.72
C GLY A 318 -6.20 -4.90 26.54
N LYS A 319 -5.28 -4.12 27.11
CA LYS A 319 -5.63 -2.95 27.91
C LYS A 319 -6.10 -1.80 27.02
N GLY A 320 -7.21 -1.19 27.40
CA GLY A 320 -7.74 0.04 26.80
C GLY A 320 -8.99 0.50 27.55
N GLU A 321 -9.59 1.58 27.06
CA GLU A 321 -10.77 2.18 27.66
C GLU A 321 -11.97 2.05 26.71
N PHE A 322 -13.05 1.44 27.18
CA PHE A 322 -14.28 1.38 26.41
C PHE A 322 -14.99 2.73 26.38
N PRO A 323 -15.70 3.05 25.29
CA PRO A 323 -16.35 4.35 25.15
C PRO A 323 -17.49 4.56 26.15
N PHE A 324 -18.16 3.50 26.62
CA PHE A 324 -19.20 3.55 27.68
C PHE A 324 -18.64 3.60 29.10
N ASN A 325 -17.32 3.47 29.29
CA ASN A 325 -16.69 3.61 30.60
C ASN A 325 -16.20 5.04 30.87
N LYS A 326 -16.25 5.92 29.86
CA LYS A 326 -15.99 7.34 30.04
C LYS A 326 -17.11 7.92 30.89
N SER A 327 -16.85 8.18 32.17
CA SER A 327 -17.75 8.95 33.02
C SER A 327 -18.08 10.25 32.28
N SER A 328 -19.36 10.49 32.00
CA SER A 328 -19.86 11.77 31.50
C SER A 328 -19.33 12.89 32.40
N LEU A 329 -18.39 13.69 31.88
CA LEU A 329 -17.96 14.95 32.50
C LEU A 329 -19.01 16.02 32.24
#